data_AF-A0A0R3QPV0-F1
#
_entry.id   AF-A0A0R3QPV0-F1
#
_cell.length_a   1.000
_cell.length_b   1.000
_cell.length_c   1.000
_cell.angle_alpha   90.00
_cell.angle_beta   90.00
_cell.angle_gamma   90.00
#
_symmetry.space_group_name_H-M   'P 1'
#
loop_
_entity.id
_entity.type
_entity.pdbx_description
1 polymer ?
#
loop_
_entity_poly.entity_id
_entity_poly.type
_entity_poly.pdbx_seq_one_letter_code
_entity_poly.pdbx_strand_id
1 'polypeptide(L)'
;LISCVREPDEFIFDRRLKINFEYYIRRQLLPSLHRALNFVPLKIEWHCPVTVGCYNCGALGTRLWCKDCIVDPKAFLLAVCDYYWERRLLSQLNDKCRKCLLLRSVNIDYNKCINMACIIKQKRIFLNRSAAELAVRSHFLTGDKSLY
;
A
#
# COMPACT_ATOMS: atom_id res chain seq x y z
N LEU A 1 2.07 24.68 -1.00
CA LEU A 1 1.03 23.62 -0.95
C LEU A 1 0.62 23.12 -2.33
N ILE A 2 0.48 24.00 -3.34
CA ILE A 2 0.18 23.61 -4.73
C ILE A 2 1.28 22.70 -5.33
N SER A 3 2.52 22.79 -4.84
CA SER A 3 3.67 21.97 -5.30
C SER A 3 3.54 20.47 -5.07
N CYS A 4 2.67 20.01 -4.16
CA CYS A 4 2.46 18.59 -3.88
C CYS A 4 1.23 18.01 -4.61
N VAL A 5 0.53 18.82 -5.39
CA VAL A 5 -0.57 18.36 -6.24
C VAL A 5 0.03 17.55 -7.39
N ARG A 6 -0.53 16.37 -7.63
CA ARG A 6 -0.11 15.43 -8.68
C ARG A 6 -1.35 14.92 -9.39
N GLU A 7 -1.19 14.62 -10.67
CA GLU A 7 -2.25 13.97 -11.42
C GLU A 7 -2.39 12.50 -10.97
N PRO A 8 -3.59 11.90 -11.06
CA PRO A 8 -3.78 10.51 -10.65
C PRO A 8 -2.87 9.53 -11.39
N ASP A 9 -2.58 9.80 -12.67
CA ASP A 9 -1.69 8.95 -13.47
C ASP A 9 -0.24 9.04 -12.98
N GLU A 10 0.25 10.23 -12.60
CA GLU A 10 1.57 10.38 -11.98
C GLU A 10 1.69 9.55 -10.71
N PHE A 11 0.65 9.56 -9.87
CA PHE A 11 0.60 8.71 -8.68
C PHE A 11 0.62 7.22 -9.03
N ILE A 12 -0.08 6.79 -10.09
CA ILE A 12 -0.10 5.38 -10.51
C ILE A 12 1.28 4.92 -10.98
N PHE A 13 1.95 5.72 -11.82
CA PHE A 13 3.22 5.34 -12.44
C PHE A 13 4.41 5.51 -11.50
N ASP A 14 4.47 6.57 -10.70
CA ASP A 14 5.57 6.78 -9.77
C ASP A 14 5.30 6.12 -8.41
N ARG A 15 6.00 5.01 -8.15
CA ARG A 15 5.94 4.25 -6.88
C ARG A 15 6.52 5.00 -5.68
N ARG A 16 7.30 6.06 -5.89
CA ARG A 16 7.92 6.85 -4.83
C ARG A 16 6.93 7.83 -4.19
N LEU A 17 5.89 8.22 -4.92
CA LEU A 17 4.86 9.11 -4.40
C LEU A 17 4.07 8.45 -3.26
N LYS A 18 3.84 9.18 -2.18
CA LYS A 18 3.02 8.74 -1.05
C LYS A 18 1.86 9.71 -0.86
N ILE A 19 0.71 9.18 -0.43
CA ILE A 19 -0.42 10.01 -0.05
C ILE A 19 -0.05 10.74 1.25
N ASN A 20 -0.23 12.06 1.26
CA ASN A 20 -0.03 12.85 2.46
C ASN A 20 -1.24 12.71 3.40
N PHE A 21 -1.29 11.61 4.16
CA PHE A 21 -2.39 11.34 5.09
C PHE A 21 -2.61 12.47 6.09
N GLU A 22 -1.54 13.08 6.60
CA GLU A 22 -1.64 14.18 7.57
C GLU A 22 -2.39 15.37 7.00
N TYR A 23 -2.14 15.73 5.74
CA TYR A 23 -2.87 16.78 5.06
C TYR A 23 -4.37 16.47 4.98
N TYR A 24 -4.73 15.29 4.48
CA TYR A 24 -6.14 14.90 4.32
C TYR A 24 -6.87 14.80 5.66
N ILE A 25 -6.23 14.24 6.68
CA ILE A 25 -6.82 14.10 8.01
C ILE A 25 -7.04 15.48 8.64
N ARG A 26 -6.01 16.31 8.72
CA ARG A 26 -6.10 17.61 9.38
C ARG A 26 -6.99 18.60 8.64
N ARG A 27 -7.04 18.56 7.31
CA ARG A 27 -7.77 19.55 6.50
C ARG A 27 -9.18 19.12 6.12
N GLN A 28 -9.45 17.82 5.94
CA GLN A 28 -10.73 17.35 5.41
C GLN A 28 -11.55 16.57 6.45
N LEU A 29 -10.92 15.62 7.15
CA LEU A 29 -11.62 14.72 8.07
C LEU A 29 -11.88 15.35 9.44
N LEU A 30 -10.83 15.77 10.16
CA LEU A 30 -10.97 16.29 11.52
C LEU A 30 -11.93 17.48 11.63
N PRO A 31 -11.88 18.50 10.77
CA PRO A 31 -12.81 19.64 10.88
C PRO A 31 -14.28 19.21 10.71
N SER A 32 -14.53 18.26 9.82
CA SER A 32 -15.89 17.74 9.56
C SER A 32 -16.38 16.89 10.73
N LEU A 33 -15.52 16.05 11.31
CA LEU A 33 -15.83 15.24 12.47
C LEU A 33 -16.08 16.10 13.72
N HIS A 34 -15.24 17.12 13.96
CA HIS A 34 -15.47 18.05 15.07
C HIS A 34 -16.84 18.72 14.93
N ARG A 35 -17.19 19.26 13.76
CA ARG A 35 -18.53 19.86 13.55
C ARG A 35 -19.67 18.88 13.83
N ALA A 36 -19.55 17.63 13.40
CA ALA A 36 -20.58 16.61 13.62
C ALA A 36 -20.70 16.19 15.09
N LEU A 37 -19.62 16.27 15.85
CA LEU A 37 -19.52 15.75 17.22
C LEU A 37 -19.39 16.85 18.28
N ASN A 38 -19.55 18.12 17.91
CA ASN A 38 -19.40 19.27 18.80
C ASN A 38 -20.30 19.23 20.05
N PHE A 39 -21.41 18.49 20.01
CA PHE A 39 -22.34 18.37 21.14
C PHE A 39 -22.12 17.10 21.99
N VAL A 40 -21.14 16.27 21.63
CA VAL A 40 -20.78 15.07 22.37
C VAL A 40 -19.46 15.35 23.08
N PRO A 41 -19.29 15.02 24.36
CA PRO A 41 -18.04 15.24 25.09
C PRO A 41 -16.97 14.22 24.67
N LEU A 42 -16.59 14.21 23.41
CA LEU A 42 -15.59 13.33 22.81
C LEU A 42 -14.41 14.15 22.29
N LYS A 43 -13.20 13.71 22.65
CA LYS A 43 -11.96 14.23 22.10
C LYS A 43 -11.45 13.27 21.03
N ILE A 44 -11.33 13.75 19.80
CA ILE A 44 -10.74 12.98 18.70
C ILE A 44 -9.26 13.30 18.64
N GLU A 45 -8.44 12.27 18.81
CA GLU A 45 -6.99 12.35 18.63
C GLU A 45 -6.59 11.56 17.39
N TRP A 46 -5.77 12.19 16.54
CA TRP A 46 -5.19 11.53 15.37
C TRP A 46 -3.73 11.21 15.63
N HIS A 47 -3.36 9.95 15.39
CA HIS A 47 -1.98 9.50 15.38
C HIS A 47 -1.59 9.14 13.95
N CYS A 48 -0.53 9.76 13.45
CA CYS A 48 -0.01 9.46 12.12
C CYS A 48 0.49 8.00 12.10
N PRO A 49 0.02 7.15 11.18
CA PRO A 49 0.58 5.82 11.02
C PRO A 49 2.05 5.95 10.62
N VAL A 50 2.91 5.16 11.26
CA VAL A 50 4.35 5.13 10.96
C VAL A 50 4.54 4.64 9.52
N THR A 51 4.77 5.57 8.59
CA THR A 51 4.93 5.27 7.15
C THR A 51 6.35 4.85 6.76
N VAL A 52 7.24 4.82 7.74
CA VAL A 52 8.67 4.48 7.62
C VAL A 52 9.04 3.63 8.83
N GLY A 53 9.07 2.31 8.65
CA GLY A 53 9.42 1.39 9.71
C GLY A 53 9.53 -0.05 9.22
N CYS A 54 9.93 -0.93 10.13
CA CYS A 54 10.02 -2.36 9.90
C CYS A 54 8.68 -2.91 9.40
N TYR A 55 8.72 -3.72 8.34
CA TYR A 55 7.56 -4.32 7.69
C TYR A 55 6.68 -5.10 8.68
N ASN A 56 7.29 -5.84 9.61
CA ASN A 56 6.56 -6.68 10.56
C ASN A 56 6.12 -5.92 11.82
N CYS A 57 7.05 -5.29 12.54
CA CYS A 57 6.77 -4.70 13.87
C CYS A 57 6.54 -3.19 13.86
N GLY A 58 6.71 -2.50 12.73
CA GLY A 58 6.55 -1.06 12.64
C GLY A 58 7.64 -0.22 13.33
N ALA A 59 8.71 -0.85 13.85
CA ALA A 59 9.82 -0.14 14.48
C ALA A 59 10.44 0.88 13.52
N LEU A 60 10.63 2.11 13.99
CA LEU A 60 11.16 3.22 13.19
C LEU A 60 12.55 2.90 12.65
N GLY A 61 12.76 3.18 11.37
CA GLY A 61 14.04 2.97 10.71
C GLY A 61 13.96 3.19 9.21
N THR A 62 15.12 3.40 8.58
CA THR A 62 15.24 3.62 7.13
C THR A 62 15.16 2.33 6.32
N ARG A 63 15.39 1.17 6.96
CA ARG A 63 15.33 -0.16 6.34
C ARG A 63 13.96 -0.79 6.50
N LEU A 64 13.60 -1.64 5.52
CA LEU A 64 12.34 -2.39 5.53
C LEU A 64 12.26 -3.42 6.66
N TRP A 65 13.40 -3.84 7.20
CA TRP A 65 13.48 -4.77 8.32
C TRP A 65 14.34 -4.16 9.44
N CYS A 66 13.90 -4.28 10.69
CA CYS A 66 14.76 -3.99 11.84
C CYS A 66 15.74 -5.15 12.09
N LYS A 67 16.75 -4.88 12.92
CA LYS A 67 17.80 -5.86 13.29
C LYS A 67 17.27 -7.18 13.87
N ASP A 68 16.10 -7.14 14.50
CA ASP A 68 15.52 -8.32 15.16
C ASP A 68 14.63 -9.09 14.18
N CYS A 69 13.77 -8.40 13.42
CA CYS A 69 12.87 -9.05 12.47
C CYS A 69 13.58 -9.57 11.21
N ILE A 70 14.74 -9.01 10.83
CA ILE A 70 15.46 -9.43 9.63
C ILE A 70 15.99 -10.88 9.71
N VAL A 71 16.20 -11.40 10.93
CA VAL A 71 16.65 -12.77 11.16
C VAL A 71 15.52 -13.69 11.63
N ASP A 72 14.34 -13.15 11.97
CA ASP A 72 13.23 -13.91 12.54
C ASP A 72 12.46 -14.68 11.45
N PRO A 73 12.46 -16.03 11.48
CA PRO A 73 11.71 -16.83 10.53
C PRO A 73 10.19 -16.60 10.58
N LYS A 74 9.64 -16.21 11.74
CA LYS A 74 8.20 -15.95 11.86
C LYS A 74 7.82 -14.66 11.16
N ALA A 75 8.58 -13.59 11.36
CA ALA A 75 8.43 -12.34 10.61
C ALA A 75 8.52 -12.56 9.09
N PHE A 76 9.46 -13.40 8.65
CA PHE A 76 9.56 -13.78 7.25
C PHE A 76 8.33 -14.53 6.73
N LEU A 77 7.85 -15.52 7.48
CA LEU A 77 6.67 -16.31 7.10
C LEU A 77 5.44 -15.42 6.90
N LEU A 78 5.24 -14.42 7.77
CA LEU A 78 4.15 -13.45 7.61
C LEU A 78 4.26 -12.67 6.30
N ALA A 79 5.44 -12.15 5.97
CA ALA A 79 5.65 -11.44 4.70
C ALA A 79 5.41 -12.36 3.47
N VAL A 80 5.78 -13.63 3.56
CA VAL A 80 5.49 -14.63 2.51
C VAL A 80 3.98 -14.87 2.39
N CYS A 81 3.28 -15.04 3.51
CA CYS A 81 1.82 -15.17 3.52
C CYS A 81 1.14 -13.96 2.89
N ASP A 82 1.53 -12.75 3.27
CA ASP A 82 1.02 -11.51 2.69
C ASP A 82 1.26 -11.47 1.18
N TYR A 83 2.48 -11.76 0.73
CA TYR A 83 2.82 -11.78 -0.69
C TYR A 83 1.93 -12.73 -1.51
N TYR A 84 1.76 -13.98 -1.05
CA TYR A 84 0.91 -14.94 -1.75
C TYR A 84 -0.57 -14.57 -1.68
N TRP A 85 -1.03 -14.01 -0.56
CA TRP A 85 -2.38 -13.49 -0.42
C TRP A 85 -2.66 -12.36 -1.42
N GLU A 86 -1.77 -11.38 -1.49
CA GLU A 86 -1.85 -10.26 -2.44
C GLU A 86 -1.83 -10.73 -3.88
N ARG A 87 -0.97 -11.70 -4.24
CA ARG A 87 -0.93 -12.29 -5.57
C ARG A 87 -2.24 -12.97 -5.95
N ARG A 88 -2.82 -13.75 -5.02
CA ARG A 88 -4.12 -14.40 -5.24
C ARG A 88 -5.22 -13.36 -5.45
N LEU A 89 -5.25 -12.33 -4.61
CA LEU A 89 -6.21 -11.24 -4.72
C LEU A 89 -6.05 -10.49 -6.05
N LEU A 90 -4.83 -10.16 -6.46
CA LEU A 90 -4.55 -9.51 -7.73
C LEU A 90 -5.06 -10.35 -8.91
N SER A 91 -4.86 -11.68 -8.88
CA SER A 91 -5.39 -12.59 -9.90
C SER A 91 -6.93 -12.54 -9.98
N GLN A 92 -7.62 -12.52 -8.85
CA GLN A 92 -9.09 -12.41 -8.82
C GLN A 92 -9.58 -11.06 -9.37
N LEU A 93 -8.88 -9.97 -9.04
CA LEU A 93 -9.22 -8.64 -9.56
C LEU A 93 -8.96 -8.54 -11.07
N ASN A 94 -7.90 -9.17 -11.57
CA ASN A 94 -7.60 -9.25 -13.00
C ASN A 94 -8.69 -9.99 -13.79
N ASP A 95 -9.24 -11.09 -13.24
CA ASP A 95 -10.39 -11.79 -13.85
C ASP A 95 -11.64 -10.91 -13.91
N LYS A 96 -11.94 -10.18 -12.83
CA LYS A 96 -13.06 -9.21 -12.81
C LYS A 96 -12.89 -8.11 -13.85
N CYS A 97 -11.68 -7.53 -13.97
CA CYS A 97 -11.39 -6.54 -15.00
C CYS A 97 -11.52 -7.12 -16.41
N ARG A 98 -11.06 -8.35 -16.64
CA ARG A 98 -11.17 -9.02 -17.95
C ARG A 98 -12.63 -9.17 -18.38
N LYS A 99 -13.50 -9.62 -17.46
CA LYS A 99 -14.95 -9.73 -17.67
C LYS A 99 -15.58 -8.37 -17.97
N CYS A 100 -15.24 -7.34 -17.20
CA CYS A 100 -15.77 -5.99 -17.39
C CYS A 100 -15.40 -5.37 -18.74
N LEU A 101 -14.17 -5.59 -19.20
CA LEU A 101 -13.70 -5.05 -20.48
C LEU A 101 -14.09 -5.94 -21.69
N LEU A 102 -14.82 -7.04 -21.46
CA LEU A 102 -15.15 -8.06 -22.47
C LEU A 102 -13.91 -8.57 -23.24
N LEU A 103 -12.74 -8.55 -22.60
CA LEU A 103 -11.48 -8.88 -23.23
C LEU A 103 -11.28 -10.40 -23.26
N ARG A 104 -11.06 -10.95 -24.46
CA ARG A 104 -10.70 -12.37 -24.65
C ARG A 104 -9.18 -12.62 -24.61
N SER A 105 -8.37 -11.56 -24.56
CA SER A 105 -6.90 -11.65 -24.59
C SER A 105 -6.31 -12.15 -23.27
N VAL A 106 -5.25 -12.96 -23.37
CA VAL A 106 -4.44 -13.40 -22.22
C VAL A 106 -3.50 -12.29 -21.74
N ASN A 107 -3.05 -11.42 -22.65
CA ASN A 107 -2.09 -10.35 -22.40
C ASN A 107 -2.81 -9.00 -22.40
N ILE A 108 -3.21 -8.52 -21.21
CA ILE A 108 -3.99 -7.29 -21.03
C ILE A 108 -3.18 -6.33 -20.17
N ASP A 109 -2.90 -5.14 -20.71
CA ASP A 109 -2.46 -4.02 -19.89
C ASP A 109 -3.67 -3.35 -19.24
N TYR A 110 -3.95 -3.81 -18.03
CA TYR A 110 -5.07 -3.30 -17.24
C TYR A 110 -4.88 -1.85 -16.78
N ASN A 111 -3.69 -1.25 -16.94
CA ASN A 111 -3.47 0.17 -16.61
C ASN A 111 -4.15 1.10 -17.63
N LYS A 112 -4.51 0.60 -18.81
CA LYS A 112 -5.25 1.34 -19.85
C LYS A 112 -6.71 1.62 -19.50
N CYS A 113 -7.27 0.97 -18.47
CA CYS A 113 -8.62 1.28 -18.00
C CYS A 113 -8.64 2.71 -17.43
N ILE A 114 -9.40 3.64 -18.01
CA ILE A 114 -9.41 5.05 -17.58
C ILE A 114 -10.34 5.34 -16.39
N ASN A 115 -11.22 4.41 -16.01
CA ASN A 115 -12.20 4.62 -14.93
C ASN A 115 -11.53 4.61 -13.55
N MET A 116 -11.13 5.78 -13.06
CA MET A 116 -10.52 5.97 -11.74
C MET A 116 -11.50 5.85 -10.57
N ALA A 117 -12.81 5.94 -10.82
CA ALA A 117 -13.84 5.69 -9.81
C ALA A 117 -14.06 4.18 -9.55
N CYS A 118 -13.51 3.30 -10.39
CA CYS A 118 -13.65 1.86 -10.23
C CYS A 118 -12.87 1.36 -9.00
N ILE A 119 -13.60 0.82 -8.02
CA ILE A 119 -13.01 0.22 -6.82
C ILE A 119 -12.03 -0.93 -7.13
N ILE A 120 -12.27 -1.70 -8.20
CA ILE A 120 -11.35 -2.76 -8.63
C ILE A 120 -10.03 -2.15 -9.12
N LYS A 121 -10.07 -1.09 -9.94
CA LYS A 121 -8.86 -0.39 -10.40
C LYS A 121 -8.08 0.18 -9.21
N GLN A 122 -8.76 0.87 -8.30
CA GLN A 122 -8.14 1.44 -7.10
C GLN A 122 -7.44 0.37 -6.25
N LYS A 123 -8.10 -0.75 -5.95
CA LYS A 123 -7.48 -1.86 -5.20
C LYS A 123 -6.24 -2.42 -5.90
N ARG A 124 -6.28 -2.57 -7.23
CA ARG A 124 -5.11 -3.04 -8.00
C ARG A 124 -3.95 -2.05 -7.93
N ILE A 125 -4.22 -0.75 -8.01
CA ILE A 125 -3.18 0.29 -7.86
C ILE A 125 -2.50 0.15 -6.49
N PHE A 126 -3.26 0.00 -5.40
CA PHE A 126 -2.66 -0.17 -4.06
C PHE A 126 -1.88 -1.47 -3.92
N LEU A 127 -2.38 -2.60 -4.43
CA LEU A 127 -1.66 -3.88 -4.40
C LEU A 127 -0.33 -3.81 -5.17
N ASN A 128 -0.32 -3.17 -6.35
CA ASN A 128 0.91 -2.97 -7.12
C ASN A 128 1.96 -2.08 -6.41
N ARG A 129 1.55 -1.36 -5.36
CA ARG A 129 2.40 -0.49 -4.54
C ARG A 129 2.73 -1.09 -3.18
N SER A 130 2.25 -2.30 -2.88
CA SER A 130 2.56 -2.98 -1.63
C SER A 130 4.05 -3.26 -1.49
N ALA A 131 4.53 -3.28 -0.25
CA ALA A 131 5.91 -3.64 0.07
C ALA A 131 6.10 -5.15 0.25
N ALA A 132 5.04 -5.97 0.20
CA ALA A 132 5.11 -7.40 0.52
C ALA A 132 6.14 -8.17 -0.34
N GLU A 133 6.16 -7.96 -1.66
CA GLU A 133 7.15 -8.59 -2.53
C GLU A 133 8.58 -8.16 -2.17
N LEU A 134 8.79 -6.86 -1.94
CA LEU A 134 10.09 -6.32 -1.57
C LEU A 134 10.53 -6.87 -0.20
N ALA A 135 9.60 -7.01 0.74
CA ALA A 135 9.84 -7.57 2.07
C ALA A 135 10.36 -9.00 1.95
N VAL A 136 9.68 -9.84 1.17
CA VAL A 136 10.12 -11.22 0.90
C VAL A 136 11.50 -11.26 0.27
N ARG A 137 11.79 -10.43 -0.75
CA ARG A 137 13.06 -10.47 -1.49
C ARG A 137 14.25 -9.90 -0.71
N SER A 138 14.00 -9.01 0.25
CA SER A 138 15.03 -8.31 1.03
C SER A 138 15.28 -8.91 2.42
N HIS A 139 14.58 -9.99 2.77
CA HIS A 139 14.78 -10.67 4.05
C HIS A 139 16.09 -11.47 4.06
N PHE A 140 16.73 -11.64 5.23
CA PHE A 140 18.01 -12.37 5.31
C PHE A 140 17.90 -13.82 4.85
N LEU A 141 16.78 -14.47 5.17
CA LEU A 141 16.50 -15.87 4.83
C LEU A 141 16.28 -16.11 3.33
N THR A 142 16.11 -15.06 2.53
CA THR A 142 16.00 -15.12 1.06
C THR A 142 17.25 -14.63 0.34
N GLY A 143 18.18 -14.01 1.06
CA GLY A 143 19.47 -13.61 0.52
C GLY A 143 20.32 -14.83 0.16
N ASP A 144 20.80 -14.83 -1.08
CA ASP A 144 21.79 -15.79 -1.54
C ASP A 144 23.05 -15.64 -0.66
N LYS A 145 23.49 -16.72 -0.02
CA LYS A 145 24.66 -16.74 0.87
C LYS A 145 25.99 -16.66 0.11
N SER A 146 25.99 -16.14 -1.12
CA SER A 146 27.12 -16.17 -2.06
C SER A 146 28.03 -14.93 -1.99
N LEU A 147 27.96 -14.14 -0.91
CA LEU A 147 28.87 -13.02 -0.64
C LEU A 147 29.35 -13.04 0.82
N TYR A 148 30.07 -14.09 1.18
CA TYR A 148 31.13 -14.07 2.19
C TYR A 148 32.34 -14.84 1.63
#